data_AF-C7BIG2-F1
#
_entry.id   AF-C7BIG2-F1
#
_cell.length_a   1.000
_cell.length_b   1.000
_cell.length_c   1.000
_cell.angle_alpha   90.00
_cell.angle_beta   90.00
_cell.angle_gamma   90.00
#
_symmetry.space_group_name_H-M   'P 1'
#
loop_
_entity.id
_entity.type
_entity.pdbx_description
1 polymer ?
#
loop_
_entity_poly.entity_id
_entity_poly.type
_entity_poly.pdbx_seq_one_letter_code
_entity_poly.pdbx_strand_id
1 'polypeptide(L)'
;MKNIIEPDNAIVEVNNALNEILSQYLNISGQKIDIRFDLPEMESIPSHPTVSVFLYDIHEDLQLRSAESRSYCPSSSTLLPGWVNINYNYLITYWHSNKPSSDSANPDSQPDNQAVKVMTCVLNALINSRQLPTIPGAYTRVIPPQENLNSLGNFWQALSNRPRLSLLYSVTAPVKLLNIKDAIKPVNQIFSSVNQKSSLDNLQINQALAEKLYSDLGGTEDVRFALIKVNLKTEFHTKDNESQENKNVILKVSGVTRSDYVSRIKDILLAWENSHSAVVKISNTGIIIVEGNSKELIGIEDNK
;
A
#
# COMPACT_ATOMS: atom_id res chain seq x y z
N MET A 1 22.94 3.66 -17.22
CA MET A 1 22.70 2.62 -16.20
C MET A 1 21.29 2.80 -15.68
N LYS A 2 20.48 1.74 -15.65
CA LYS A 2 19.12 1.79 -15.13
C LYS A 2 19.15 1.42 -13.65
N ASN A 3 18.69 2.32 -12.79
CA ASN A 3 18.61 2.04 -11.35
C ASN A 3 17.28 1.41 -10.96
N ILE A 4 16.29 1.36 -11.87
CA ILE A 4 14.95 0.81 -11.65
C ILE A 4 14.60 -0.09 -12.83
N ILE A 5 14.13 -1.29 -12.52
CA ILE A 5 13.78 -2.32 -13.50
C ILE A 5 12.34 -2.11 -13.99
N GLU A 6 12.10 -2.33 -15.28
CA GLU A 6 10.75 -2.31 -15.83
C GLU A 6 9.97 -3.58 -15.42
N PRO A 7 8.68 -3.47 -15.10
CA PRO A 7 7.91 -4.54 -14.46
C PRO A 7 7.86 -5.82 -15.30
N ASP A 8 7.72 -5.69 -16.62
CA ASP A 8 7.47 -6.82 -17.53
C ASP A 8 8.65 -7.81 -17.62
N ASN A 9 9.88 -7.36 -17.30
CA ASN A 9 11.10 -8.14 -17.43
C ASN A 9 11.88 -8.29 -16.12
N ALA A 10 11.26 -8.00 -14.98
CA ALA A 10 11.99 -7.87 -13.71
C ALA A 10 12.79 -9.11 -13.30
N ILE A 11 12.20 -10.29 -13.39
CA ILE A 11 12.87 -11.56 -13.08
C ILE A 11 13.99 -11.84 -14.09
N VAL A 12 13.73 -11.58 -15.37
CA VAL A 12 14.67 -11.85 -16.47
C VAL A 12 15.92 -10.99 -16.36
N GLU A 13 15.78 -9.70 -16.02
CA GLU A 13 16.92 -8.80 -15.83
C GLU A 13 17.83 -9.26 -14.68
N VAL A 14 17.24 -9.71 -13.56
CA VAL A 14 18.02 -10.24 -12.42
C VAL A 14 18.71 -11.56 -12.79
N ASN A 15 18.01 -12.47 -13.48
CA ASN A 15 18.60 -13.73 -13.95
C ASN A 15 19.77 -13.50 -14.90
N ASN A 16 19.64 -12.57 -15.84
CA ASN A 16 20.71 -12.23 -16.78
C ASN A 16 21.93 -11.64 -16.04
N ALA A 17 21.70 -10.74 -15.08
CA ALA A 17 22.78 -10.17 -14.26
C ALA A 17 23.52 -11.26 -13.46
N LEU A 18 22.80 -12.23 -12.89
CA LEU A 18 23.38 -13.39 -12.23
C LEU A 18 24.18 -14.27 -13.18
N ASN A 19 23.65 -14.54 -14.38
CA ASN A 19 24.33 -15.35 -15.39
C ASN A 19 25.66 -14.72 -15.82
N GLU A 20 25.67 -13.40 -16.05
CA GLU A 20 26.87 -12.65 -16.43
C GLU A 20 27.96 -12.77 -15.36
N ILE A 21 27.61 -12.58 -14.08
CA ILE A 21 28.54 -12.69 -12.96
C ILE A 21 29.09 -14.11 -12.85
N LEU A 22 28.22 -15.11 -12.82
CA LEU A 22 28.63 -16.50 -12.65
C LEU A 22 29.49 -16.98 -13.83
N SER A 23 29.14 -16.59 -15.06
CA SER A 23 29.89 -16.96 -16.27
C SER A 23 31.34 -16.43 -16.26
N GLN A 24 31.58 -15.25 -15.67
CA GLN A 24 32.93 -14.70 -15.55
C GLN A 24 33.85 -15.53 -14.65
N TYR A 25 33.29 -16.08 -13.56
CA TYR A 25 34.06 -16.85 -12.57
C TYR A 25 34.11 -18.36 -12.88
N LEU A 26 33.11 -18.88 -13.60
CA LEU A 26 33.03 -20.30 -13.96
C LEU A 26 33.76 -20.65 -15.26
N ASN A 27 34.37 -19.68 -15.95
CA ASN A 27 35.23 -19.93 -17.10
C ASN A 27 36.59 -20.49 -16.66
N ILE A 28 36.59 -21.71 -16.13
CA ILE A 28 37.77 -22.42 -15.66
C ILE A 28 38.44 -23.07 -16.87
N SER A 29 39.72 -22.76 -17.10
CA SER A 29 40.51 -23.24 -18.24
C SER A 29 40.34 -24.74 -18.48
N GLY A 30 39.68 -25.10 -19.59
CA GLY A 30 39.57 -26.47 -20.10
C GLY A 30 38.34 -27.26 -19.66
N GLN A 31 37.44 -26.71 -18.84
CA GLN A 31 36.21 -27.42 -18.43
C GLN A 31 34.94 -26.62 -18.73
N LYS A 32 34.03 -27.21 -19.51
CA LYS A 32 32.72 -26.64 -19.78
C LYS A 32 31.78 -26.93 -18.62
N ILE A 33 31.36 -25.87 -17.91
CA ILE A 33 30.35 -25.93 -16.86
C ILE A 33 29.11 -25.20 -17.37
N ASP A 34 27.97 -25.89 -17.41
CA ASP A 34 26.71 -25.31 -17.85
C ASP A 34 26.05 -24.54 -16.69
N ILE A 35 25.43 -23.40 -16.96
CA ILE A 35 24.63 -22.62 -15.99
C ILE A 35 23.17 -22.74 -16.40
N ARG A 36 22.30 -23.12 -15.47
CA ARG A 36 20.87 -23.30 -15.70
C ARG A 36 20.06 -22.54 -14.66
N PHE A 37 18.89 -22.05 -15.06
CA PHE A 37 17.95 -21.32 -14.21
C PHE A 37 16.70 -22.14 -13.84
N ASP A 38 16.81 -23.46 -14.02
CA ASP A 38 15.84 -24.46 -13.59
C ASP A 38 16.53 -25.48 -12.67
N LEU A 39 15.72 -26.32 -12.03
CA LEU A 39 16.23 -27.52 -11.37
C LEU A 39 16.34 -28.64 -12.41
N PRO A 40 17.51 -29.29 -12.56
CA PRO A 40 17.63 -30.50 -13.37
C PRO A 40 16.65 -31.58 -12.93
N GLU A 41 16.20 -32.43 -13.86
CA GLU A 41 15.37 -33.58 -13.51
C GLU A 41 16.14 -34.51 -12.55
N MET A 42 15.49 -34.90 -11.45
CA MET A 42 16.13 -35.55 -10.30
C MET A 42 16.85 -36.88 -10.62
N GLU A 43 16.32 -37.63 -11.59
CA GLU A 43 16.91 -38.90 -12.04
C GLU A 43 17.78 -38.75 -13.29
N SER A 44 17.82 -37.55 -13.87
CA SER A 44 18.68 -37.27 -15.01
C SER A 44 20.08 -36.92 -14.52
N ILE A 45 21.07 -37.48 -15.19
CA ILE A 45 22.46 -37.08 -15.03
C ILE A 45 22.73 -36.06 -16.14
N PRO A 46 23.04 -34.80 -15.82
CA PRO A 46 23.29 -33.80 -16.84
C PRO A 46 24.52 -34.20 -17.67
N SER A 47 24.49 -33.89 -18.97
CA SER A 47 25.58 -34.27 -19.89
C SER A 47 26.90 -33.58 -19.55
N HIS A 48 26.85 -32.40 -18.93
CA HIS A 48 28.01 -31.67 -18.42
C HIS A 48 27.80 -31.29 -16.95
N PRO A 49 28.89 -31.05 -16.19
CA PRO A 49 28.83 -30.41 -14.89
C PRO A 49 27.97 -29.15 -14.95
N THR A 50 26.96 -29.06 -14.10
CA THR A 50 25.95 -28.00 -14.21
C THR A 50 25.76 -27.28 -12.88
N VAL A 51 25.79 -25.95 -12.91
CA VAL A 51 25.36 -25.09 -11.81
C VAL A 51 23.90 -24.71 -12.05
N SER A 52 23.02 -25.11 -11.13
CA SER A 52 21.61 -24.74 -11.14
C SER A 52 21.40 -23.54 -10.21
N VAL A 53 20.86 -22.46 -10.77
CA VAL A 53 20.48 -21.22 -10.10
C VAL A 53 18.96 -21.20 -10.01
N PHE A 54 18.41 -21.78 -8.95
CA PHE A 54 16.97 -21.96 -8.82
C PHE A 54 16.34 -20.83 -8.01
N LEU A 55 15.42 -20.07 -8.61
CA LEU A 55 14.60 -19.07 -7.92
C LEU A 55 13.45 -19.77 -7.19
N TYR A 56 13.53 -19.87 -5.86
CA TYR A 56 12.55 -20.64 -5.07
C TYR A 56 11.47 -19.78 -4.42
N ASP A 57 11.74 -18.49 -4.23
CA ASP A 57 10.80 -17.58 -3.57
C ASP A 57 11.00 -16.13 -4.03
N ILE A 58 9.90 -15.39 -4.12
CA ILE A 58 9.85 -13.98 -4.51
C ILE A 58 8.83 -13.28 -3.61
N HIS A 59 9.28 -12.23 -2.93
CA HIS A 59 8.39 -11.41 -2.11
C HIS A 59 8.90 -9.97 -2.05
N GLU A 60 8.03 -9.05 -1.65
CA GLU A 60 8.46 -7.67 -1.39
C GLU A 60 9.33 -7.60 -0.13
N ASP A 61 10.40 -6.80 -0.18
CA ASP A 61 11.21 -6.47 1.00
C ASP A 61 10.60 -5.27 1.74
N LEU A 62 9.75 -5.57 2.72
CA LEU A 62 9.09 -4.56 3.55
C LEU A 62 10.08 -3.71 4.38
N GLN A 63 11.29 -4.21 4.65
CA GLN A 63 12.28 -3.47 5.42
C GLN A 63 12.85 -2.29 4.63
N LEU A 64 12.86 -2.42 3.30
CA LEU A 64 13.30 -1.39 2.37
C LEU A 64 12.12 -0.56 1.82
N ARG A 65 10.91 -0.75 2.35
CA ARG A 65 9.76 0.07 1.99
C ARG A 65 9.84 1.42 2.70
N SER A 66 10.14 2.46 1.94
CA SER A 66 10.03 3.85 2.38
C SER A 66 8.61 4.38 2.14
N ALA A 67 8.17 5.33 2.96
CA ALA A 67 6.92 6.07 2.74
C ALA A 67 7.13 7.16 1.69
N GLU A 68 7.48 6.77 0.45
CA GLU A 68 7.70 7.71 -0.64
C GLU A 68 6.38 8.16 -1.27
N SER A 69 6.21 9.48 -1.37
CA SER A 69 5.12 10.07 -2.13
C SER A 69 5.40 9.96 -3.63
N ARG A 70 4.35 9.71 -4.43
CA ARG A 70 4.47 9.75 -5.89
C ARG A 70 4.90 11.15 -6.32
N SER A 71 5.99 11.23 -7.08
CA SER A 71 6.48 12.50 -7.61
C SER A 71 5.57 12.99 -8.75
N TYR A 72 5.24 14.28 -8.75
CA TYR A 72 4.48 14.91 -9.83
C TYR A 72 5.41 15.41 -10.93
N CYS A 73 5.05 15.17 -12.20
CA CYS A 73 5.79 15.65 -13.36
C CYS A 73 4.99 16.79 -14.05
N PRO A 74 5.41 18.07 -13.89
CA PRO A 74 4.66 19.20 -14.44
C PRO A 74 4.54 19.19 -15.97
N SER A 75 5.55 18.70 -16.69
CA SER A 75 5.56 18.68 -18.16
C SER A 75 4.52 17.74 -18.77
N SER A 76 4.22 16.64 -18.07
CA SER A 76 3.20 15.66 -18.50
C SER A 76 1.87 15.81 -17.78
N SER A 77 1.80 16.64 -16.73
CA SER A 77 0.64 16.75 -15.83
C SER A 77 0.20 15.40 -15.24
N THR A 78 1.16 14.50 -14.98
CA THR A 78 0.91 13.18 -14.41
C THR A 78 1.77 12.91 -13.19
N LEU A 79 1.26 12.05 -12.31
CA LEU A 79 2.08 11.45 -11.26
C LEU A 79 2.96 10.35 -11.84
N LEU A 80 4.26 10.43 -11.58
CA LEU A 80 5.19 9.37 -11.92
C LEU A 80 4.79 8.07 -11.20
N PRO A 81 5.00 6.90 -11.83
CA PRO A 81 4.80 5.63 -11.16
C PRO A 81 5.78 5.51 -9.99
N GLY A 82 5.30 4.90 -8.91
CA GLY A 82 6.17 4.48 -7.82
C GLY A 82 7.02 3.29 -8.22
N TRP A 83 7.78 2.78 -7.26
CA TRP A 83 8.59 1.59 -7.39
C TRP A 83 8.49 0.77 -6.11
N VAL A 84 8.78 -0.52 -6.20
CA VAL A 84 8.72 -1.47 -5.10
C VAL A 84 10.01 -2.29 -5.07
N ASN A 85 10.51 -2.56 -3.86
CA ASN A 85 11.68 -3.41 -3.67
C ASN A 85 11.26 -4.88 -3.61
N ILE A 86 11.56 -5.63 -4.67
CA ILE A 86 11.27 -7.06 -4.72
C ILE A 86 12.53 -7.84 -4.36
N ASN A 87 12.42 -8.74 -3.40
CA ASN A 87 13.45 -9.70 -3.01
C ASN A 87 13.28 -11.00 -3.81
N TYR A 88 14.36 -11.44 -4.45
CA TYR A 88 14.48 -12.65 -5.24
C TYR A 88 15.42 -13.60 -4.50
N ASN A 89 14.91 -14.74 -4.03
CA ASN A 89 15.67 -15.70 -3.26
C ASN A 89 16.08 -16.90 -4.14
N TYR A 90 17.38 -17.04 -4.34
CA TYR A 90 17.98 -18.09 -5.15
C TYR A 90 18.62 -19.16 -4.29
N LEU A 91 18.50 -20.40 -4.77
CA LEU A 91 19.21 -21.57 -4.30
C LEU A 91 20.16 -22.03 -5.40
N ILE A 92 21.46 -21.94 -5.14
CA ILE A 92 22.49 -22.31 -6.12
C ILE A 92 23.09 -23.65 -5.73
N THR A 93 22.99 -24.62 -6.65
CA THR A 93 23.42 -26.02 -6.42
C THR A 93 24.30 -26.53 -7.56
N TYR A 94 25.18 -27.47 -7.24
CA TYR A 94 26.02 -28.15 -8.24
C TYR A 94 25.51 -29.56 -8.55
N TRP A 95 25.44 -29.87 -9.84
CA TRP A 95 25.00 -31.13 -10.40
C TRP A 95 26.14 -31.77 -11.19
N HIS A 96 26.54 -32.96 -10.72
CA HIS A 96 27.63 -33.71 -11.30
C HIS A 96 27.14 -34.49 -12.54
N SER A 97 28.00 -34.64 -13.56
CA SER A 97 27.68 -35.33 -14.82
C SER A 97 27.91 -36.85 -14.80
N ASN A 98 28.36 -37.38 -13.66
CA ASN A 98 28.64 -38.80 -13.43
C ASN A 98 27.85 -39.31 -12.24
N LYS A 99 27.69 -40.64 -12.15
CA LYS A 99 27.10 -41.28 -10.98
C LYS A 99 28.05 -41.16 -9.79
N PRO A 100 27.53 -40.89 -8.58
CA PRO A 100 28.36 -40.87 -7.38
C PRO A 100 29.03 -42.23 -7.17
N SER A 101 30.34 -42.20 -6.96
CA SER A 101 31.13 -43.39 -6.69
C SER A 101 31.05 -43.77 -5.21
N SER A 102 30.97 -45.07 -4.93
CA SER A 102 31.07 -45.62 -3.57
C SER A 102 32.51 -45.78 -3.07
N ASP A 103 33.49 -45.58 -3.95
CA ASP A 103 34.92 -45.70 -3.62
C ASP A 103 35.48 -44.39 -3.02
N SER A 104 36.13 -44.50 -1.87
CA SER A 104 36.78 -43.38 -1.19
C SER A 104 38.05 -42.91 -1.90
N ALA A 105 38.65 -43.74 -2.77
CA ALA A 105 39.77 -43.35 -3.62
C ALA A 105 39.34 -42.57 -4.87
N ASN A 106 38.04 -42.43 -5.13
CA ASN A 106 37.54 -41.67 -6.27
C ASN A 106 37.94 -40.18 -6.14
N PRO A 107 38.42 -39.53 -7.22
CA PRO A 107 38.67 -38.09 -7.26
C PRO A 107 37.51 -37.21 -6.75
N ASP A 108 36.26 -37.66 -6.92
CA ASP A 108 35.05 -36.96 -6.44
C ASP A 108 34.86 -37.03 -4.91
N SER A 109 35.50 -37.99 -4.25
CA SER A 109 35.49 -38.17 -2.80
C SER A 109 36.65 -37.45 -2.10
N GLN A 110 37.55 -36.82 -2.86
CA GLN A 110 38.71 -36.09 -2.30
C GLN A 110 38.33 -34.70 -1.78
N PRO A 111 39.10 -34.12 -0.84
CA PRO A 111 38.86 -32.78 -0.33
C PRO A 111 38.83 -31.69 -1.40
N ASP A 112 39.59 -31.88 -2.49
CA ASP A 112 39.66 -30.97 -3.63
C ASP A 112 38.79 -31.43 -4.82
N ASN A 113 37.68 -32.12 -4.54
CA ASN A 113 36.79 -32.60 -5.59
C ASN A 113 36.25 -31.46 -6.47
N GLN A 114 35.75 -31.86 -7.65
CA GLN A 114 35.24 -30.91 -8.62
C GLN A 114 34.06 -30.09 -8.07
N ALA A 115 33.16 -30.71 -7.31
CA ALA A 115 32.00 -30.02 -6.75
C ALA A 115 32.42 -28.85 -5.84
N VAL A 116 33.40 -29.07 -4.96
CA VAL A 116 33.94 -28.06 -4.05
C VAL A 116 34.68 -26.98 -4.84
N LYS A 117 35.48 -27.32 -5.86
CA LYS A 117 36.16 -26.35 -6.72
C LYS A 117 35.15 -25.43 -7.42
N VAL A 118 34.12 -25.99 -8.05
CA VAL A 118 33.07 -25.22 -8.73
C VAL A 118 32.28 -24.37 -7.75
N MET A 119 31.83 -24.93 -6.63
CA MET A 119 31.08 -24.17 -5.62
C MET A 119 31.92 -23.08 -4.95
N THR A 120 33.24 -23.26 -4.85
CA THR A 120 34.17 -22.21 -4.40
C THR A 120 34.26 -21.07 -5.41
N CYS A 121 34.30 -21.36 -6.72
CA CYS A 121 34.23 -20.34 -7.77
C CYS A 121 32.90 -19.57 -7.72
N VAL A 122 31.77 -20.28 -7.57
CA VAL A 122 30.45 -19.66 -7.38
C VAL A 122 30.47 -18.76 -6.15
N LEU A 123 30.96 -19.26 -5.01
CA LEU A 123 31.05 -18.48 -3.77
C LEU A 123 31.86 -17.19 -3.96
N ASN A 124 33.02 -17.28 -4.61
CA ASN A 124 33.86 -16.14 -4.91
C ASN A 124 33.14 -15.13 -5.83
N ALA A 125 32.38 -15.61 -6.81
CA ALA A 125 31.56 -14.75 -7.65
C ALA A 125 30.54 -13.96 -6.82
N LEU A 126 29.79 -14.64 -5.96
CA LEU A 126 28.74 -14.02 -5.14
C LEU A 126 29.32 -13.05 -4.09
N ILE A 127 30.42 -13.41 -3.42
CA ILE A 127 31.04 -12.56 -2.40
C ILE A 127 31.64 -11.29 -3.01
N ASN A 128 32.26 -11.39 -4.19
CA ASN A 128 32.87 -10.25 -4.86
C ASN A 128 31.84 -9.37 -5.56
N SER A 129 30.70 -9.94 -5.97
CA SER A 129 29.59 -9.21 -6.61
C SER A 129 28.49 -8.82 -5.62
N ARG A 130 28.86 -8.08 -4.56
CA ARG A 130 27.89 -7.53 -3.58
C ARG A 130 26.91 -6.52 -4.16
N GLN A 131 27.28 -5.91 -5.28
CA GLN A 131 26.41 -5.08 -6.10
C GLN A 131 26.38 -5.69 -7.49
N LEU A 132 25.19 -5.85 -8.06
CA LEU A 132 25.04 -6.32 -9.42
C LEU A 132 25.44 -5.18 -10.38
N PRO A 133 26.47 -5.34 -11.24
CA PRO A 133 26.93 -4.26 -12.11
C PRO A 133 25.84 -3.74 -13.06
N THR A 134 24.98 -4.64 -13.50
CA THR A 134 23.86 -4.38 -14.42
C THR A 134 22.70 -3.66 -13.72
N ILE A 135 22.58 -3.80 -12.39
CA ILE A 135 21.53 -3.21 -11.54
C ILE A 135 22.19 -2.56 -10.31
N PRO A 136 22.81 -1.37 -10.46
CA PRO A 136 23.63 -0.77 -9.40
C PRO A 136 22.86 -0.35 -8.14
N GLY A 137 21.52 -0.32 -8.19
CA GLY A 137 20.64 -0.10 -7.03
C GLY A 137 20.19 -1.38 -6.32
N ALA A 138 20.58 -2.56 -6.80
CA ALA A 138 20.23 -3.82 -6.18
C ALA A 138 21.07 -4.08 -4.92
N TYR A 139 20.41 -4.51 -3.85
CA TYR A 139 21.02 -4.90 -2.60
C TYR A 139 21.07 -6.43 -2.53
N THR A 140 22.25 -7.01 -2.28
CA THR A 140 22.43 -8.46 -2.28
C THR A 140 22.83 -8.97 -0.90
N ARG A 141 22.30 -10.14 -0.51
CA ARG A 141 22.70 -10.87 0.70
C ARG A 141 23.28 -12.21 0.29
N VAL A 142 24.57 -12.39 0.54
CA VAL A 142 25.29 -13.63 0.28
C VAL A 142 25.22 -14.51 1.53
N ILE A 143 24.62 -15.70 1.43
CA ILE A 143 24.53 -16.70 2.50
C ILE A 143 23.99 -16.08 3.82
N PRO A 144 22.72 -15.63 3.84
CA PRO A 144 22.13 -15.18 5.08
C PRO A 144 22.09 -16.34 6.08
N PRO A 145 22.31 -16.12 7.39
CA PRO A 145 22.37 -17.17 8.42
C PRO A 145 20.99 -17.79 8.75
N GLN A 146 20.05 -17.75 7.81
CA GLN A 146 18.64 -18.09 8.00
C GLN A 146 18.36 -19.60 7.92
N GLU A 147 19.31 -20.41 7.45
CA GLU A 147 19.09 -21.84 7.32
C GLU A 147 19.16 -22.56 8.67
N ASN A 148 17.98 -22.90 9.20
CA ASN A 148 17.86 -24.01 10.14
C ASN A 148 18.04 -25.33 9.36
N LEU A 149 18.94 -26.20 9.80
CA LEU A 149 19.18 -27.53 9.21
C LEU A 149 17.88 -28.35 8.98
N ASN A 150 16.87 -28.14 9.83
CA ASN A 150 15.55 -28.77 9.69
C ASN A 150 14.82 -28.36 8.40
N SER A 151 14.94 -27.10 7.98
CA SER A 151 14.30 -26.58 6.76
C SER A 151 14.96 -27.15 5.50
N LEU A 152 16.30 -27.16 5.48
CA LEU A 152 17.08 -27.71 4.38
C LEU A 152 16.88 -29.23 4.24
N GLY A 153 16.74 -29.93 5.37
CA GLY A 153 16.39 -31.36 5.40
C GLY A 153 15.04 -31.65 4.73
N ASN A 154 13.99 -30.89 5.06
CA ASN A 154 12.67 -31.03 4.42
C ASN A 154 12.72 -30.73 2.91
N PHE A 155 13.48 -29.70 2.52
CA PHE A 155 13.67 -29.35 1.11
C PHE A 155 14.30 -30.50 0.32
N TRP A 156 15.40 -31.07 0.81
CA TRP A 156 16.05 -32.20 0.13
C TRP A 156 15.23 -33.48 0.16
N GLN A 157 14.40 -33.69 1.20
CA GLN A 157 13.45 -34.80 1.23
C GLN A 157 12.41 -34.69 0.12
N ALA A 158 11.90 -33.48 -0.13
CA ALA A 158 10.98 -33.22 -1.24
C ALA A 158 11.64 -33.39 -2.62
N LEU A 159 12.95 -33.14 -2.72
CA LEU A 159 13.74 -33.24 -3.97
C LEU A 159 14.53 -34.56 -4.07
N SER A 160 13.93 -35.71 -3.76
CA SER A 160 14.48 -37.07 -3.93
C SER A 160 15.50 -37.59 -2.90
N ASN A 161 15.58 -36.99 -1.71
CA ASN A 161 16.48 -37.43 -0.61
C ASN A 161 17.98 -37.43 -0.99
N ARG A 162 18.41 -36.56 -1.92
CA ARG A 162 19.82 -36.41 -2.30
C ARG A 162 20.34 -35.05 -1.84
N PRO A 163 20.86 -34.93 -0.60
CA PRO A 163 21.36 -33.66 -0.10
C PRO A 163 22.58 -33.22 -0.92
N ARG A 164 22.60 -31.94 -1.29
CA ARG A 164 23.74 -31.30 -1.97
C ARG A 164 24.14 -30.05 -1.19
N LEU A 165 25.37 -29.59 -1.42
CA LEU A 165 25.77 -28.26 -0.99
C LEU A 165 24.93 -27.21 -1.74
N SER A 166 24.27 -26.35 -0.98
CA SER A 166 23.46 -25.24 -1.47
C SER A 166 24.05 -23.92 -1.00
N LEU A 167 24.07 -22.93 -1.88
CA LEU A 167 24.34 -21.55 -1.51
C LEU A 167 23.05 -20.74 -1.69
N LEU A 168 22.57 -20.16 -0.59
CA LEU A 168 21.50 -19.17 -0.65
C LEU A 168 22.04 -17.81 -1.06
N TYR A 169 21.31 -17.17 -1.96
CA TYR A 169 21.63 -15.83 -2.41
C TYR A 169 20.33 -15.04 -2.61
N SER A 170 20.22 -13.90 -1.93
CA SER A 170 19.06 -13.02 -2.05
C SER A 170 19.44 -11.73 -2.76
N VAL A 171 18.63 -11.31 -3.71
CA VAL A 171 18.76 -10.03 -4.43
C VAL A 171 17.51 -9.23 -4.19
N THR A 172 17.62 -8.06 -3.57
CA THR A 172 16.54 -7.08 -3.55
C THR A 172 16.77 -6.06 -4.66
N ALA A 173 15.85 -5.94 -5.60
CA ALA A 173 15.93 -4.99 -6.70
C ALA A 173 14.67 -4.11 -6.80
N PRO A 174 14.85 -2.81 -7.16
CA PRO A 174 13.74 -1.88 -7.36
C PRO A 174 13.03 -2.14 -8.69
N VAL A 175 11.73 -2.41 -8.62
CA VAL A 175 10.86 -2.64 -9.78
C VAL A 175 9.83 -1.53 -9.87
N LYS A 176 9.71 -0.93 -11.04
CA LYS A 176 8.75 0.15 -11.30
C LYS A 176 7.33 -0.37 -11.35
N LEU A 177 6.38 0.37 -10.79
CA LEU A 177 4.96 0.06 -10.89
C LEU A 177 4.41 0.48 -12.26
N LEU A 178 3.36 -0.20 -12.70
CA LEU A 178 2.63 0.20 -13.91
C LEU A 178 2.02 1.59 -13.70
N ASN A 179 2.18 2.46 -14.69
CA ASN A 179 1.69 3.82 -14.60
C ASN A 179 0.19 3.88 -14.89
N ILE A 180 -0.63 4.10 -13.87
CA ILE A 180 -2.02 4.50 -14.03
C ILE A 180 -2.00 5.99 -14.39
N LYS A 181 -2.58 6.34 -15.55
CA LYS A 181 -2.63 7.72 -16.05
C LYS A 181 -3.60 8.57 -15.23
N ASP A 182 -3.15 8.95 -14.04
CA ASP A 182 -3.83 9.91 -13.19
C ASP A 182 -3.39 11.32 -13.61
N ALA A 183 -4.16 11.93 -14.50
CA ALA A 183 -3.93 13.31 -14.92
C ALA A 183 -4.33 14.25 -13.77
N ILE A 184 -3.36 14.94 -13.18
CA ILE A 184 -3.58 15.90 -12.09
C ILE A 184 -3.26 17.29 -12.60
N LYS A 185 -4.21 18.22 -12.43
CA LYS A 185 -3.99 19.62 -12.78
C LYS A 185 -3.08 20.27 -11.73
N PRO A 186 -2.03 21.00 -12.15
CA PRO A 186 -1.18 21.72 -11.20
C PRO A 186 -1.95 22.87 -10.54
N VAL A 187 -1.56 23.20 -9.31
CA VAL A 187 -2.04 24.41 -8.63
C VAL A 187 -1.32 25.61 -9.22
N ASN A 188 -2.04 26.41 -10.01
CA ASN A 188 -1.46 27.59 -10.67
C ASN A 188 -1.64 28.88 -9.85
N GLN A 189 -2.69 28.95 -9.04
CA GLN A 189 -3.07 30.14 -8.27
C GLN A 189 -3.57 29.72 -6.89
N ILE A 190 -3.17 30.47 -5.87
CA ILE A 190 -3.62 30.29 -4.50
C ILE A 190 -4.30 31.59 -4.10
N PHE A 191 -5.58 31.52 -3.74
CA PHE A 191 -6.33 32.63 -3.17
C PHE A 191 -6.64 32.33 -1.71
N SER A 192 -6.44 33.32 -0.85
CA SER A 192 -6.80 33.24 0.56
C SER A 192 -7.53 34.52 0.98
N SER A 193 -8.47 34.39 1.90
CA SER A 193 -9.23 35.50 2.47
C SER A 193 -9.31 35.33 3.98
N VAL A 194 -9.11 36.43 4.71
CA VAL A 194 -9.20 36.45 6.18
C VAL A 194 -10.47 37.20 6.56
N ASN A 195 -11.40 36.50 7.22
CA ASN A 195 -12.64 37.08 7.72
C ASN A 195 -12.65 37.07 9.25
N GLN A 196 -13.22 38.11 9.85
CA GLN A 196 -13.42 38.14 11.30
C GLN A 196 -14.48 37.12 11.69
N LYS A 197 -14.11 36.16 12.56
CA LYS A 197 -15.05 35.17 13.09
C LYS A 197 -16.03 35.87 14.04
N SER A 198 -17.33 35.59 13.89
CA SER A 198 -18.35 36.05 14.84
C SER A 198 -18.11 35.48 16.23
N SER A 199 -18.54 36.22 17.26
CA SER A 199 -18.54 35.74 18.65
C SER A 199 -19.53 34.59 18.90
N LEU A 200 -20.52 34.44 18.01
CA LEU A 200 -21.49 33.34 18.05
C LEU A 200 -20.81 32.01 17.72
N ASP A 201 -20.96 31.07 18.65
CA ASP A 201 -20.53 29.70 18.44
C ASP A 201 -21.67 28.86 17.83
N ASN A 202 -21.31 27.91 16.96
CA ASN A 202 -22.28 27.03 16.32
C ASN A 202 -23.05 26.21 17.37
N LEU A 203 -22.43 25.89 18.51
CA LEU A 203 -23.09 25.20 19.61
C LEU A 203 -24.26 26.02 20.18
N GLN A 204 -24.05 27.32 20.40
CA GLN A 204 -25.08 28.21 20.94
C GLN A 204 -26.26 28.34 19.97
N ILE A 205 -25.97 28.44 18.67
CA ILE A 205 -27.00 28.50 17.63
C ILE A 205 -27.79 27.18 17.59
N ASN A 206 -27.12 26.04 17.60
CA ASN A 206 -27.78 24.73 17.56
C ASN A 206 -28.68 24.51 18.78
N GLN A 207 -28.22 24.90 19.98
CA GLN A 207 -29.02 24.79 21.21
C GLN A 207 -30.27 25.66 21.15
N ALA A 208 -30.12 26.93 20.75
CA ALA A 208 -31.25 27.84 20.67
C ALA A 208 -32.27 27.42 19.60
N LEU A 209 -31.81 26.87 18.47
CA LEU A 209 -32.68 26.28 17.44
C LEU A 209 -33.35 24.99 17.91
N ALA A 210 -32.68 24.15 18.71
CA ALA A 210 -33.28 22.96 19.29
C ALA A 210 -34.40 23.30 20.27
N GLU A 211 -34.19 24.29 21.14
CA GLU A 211 -35.22 24.79 22.05
C GLU A 211 -36.39 25.41 21.29
N LYS A 212 -36.10 26.14 20.22
CA LYS A 212 -37.14 26.71 19.36
C LYS A 212 -37.95 25.62 18.63
N LEU A 213 -37.30 24.58 18.11
CA LEU A 213 -37.96 23.43 17.48
C LEU A 213 -38.86 22.70 18.48
N TYR A 214 -38.37 22.50 19.71
CA TYR A 214 -39.14 21.92 20.80
C TYR A 214 -40.40 22.74 21.11
N SER A 215 -40.27 24.06 21.19
CA SER A 215 -41.40 24.97 21.41
C SER A 215 -42.40 24.94 20.26
N ASP A 216 -41.94 24.96 19.01
CA ASP A 216 -42.80 25.01 17.83
C ASP A 216 -43.54 23.68 17.58
N LEU A 217 -43.03 22.56 18.11
CA LEU A 217 -43.71 21.26 18.13
C LEU A 217 -44.72 21.11 19.28
N GLY A 218 -44.87 22.12 20.14
CA GLY A 218 -45.86 22.15 21.22
C GLY A 218 -45.30 21.96 22.64
N GLY A 219 -43.98 21.80 22.80
CA GLY A 219 -43.30 21.89 24.09
C GLY A 219 -43.70 20.85 25.14
N THR A 220 -44.18 19.67 24.72
CA THR A 220 -44.55 18.56 25.64
C THR A 220 -43.38 17.61 25.88
N GLU A 221 -43.42 16.84 26.99
CA GLU A 221 -42.38 15.83 27.27
C GLU A 221 -42.27 14.77 26.15
N ASP A 222 -43.37 14.40 25.48
CA ASP A 222 -43.34 13.47 24.34
C ASP A 222 -42.50 14.04 23.17
N VAL A 223 -42.64 15.33 22.88
CA VAL A 223 -41.79 16.03 21.89
C VAL A 223 -40.33 16.00 22.31
N ARG A 224 -40.05 16.16 23.62
CA ARG A 224 -38.68 16.12 24.14
C ARG A 224 -38.05 14.76 23.83
N PHE A 225 -38.77 13.66 24.12
CA PHE A 225 -38.31 12.30 23.81
C PHE A 225 -38.14 12.08 22.31
N ALA A 226 -39.07 12.57 21.49
CA ALA A 226 -39.00 12.46 20.03
C ALA A 226 -37.78 13.18 19.43
N LEU A 227 -37.27 14.23 20.08
CA LEU A 227 -36.11 15.00 19.63
C LEU A 227 -34.76 14.53 20.21
N ILE A 228 -34.72 13.60 21.17
CA ILE A 228 -33.46 13.17 21.84
C ILE A 228 -32.39 12.70 20.85
N LYS A 229 -32.81 12.03 19.77
CA LYS A 229 -31.92 11.46 18.75
C LYS A 229 -31.89 12.29 17.47
N VAL A 230 -32.40 13.51 17.52
CA VAL A 230 -32.35 14.48 16.41
C VAL A 230 -31.22 15.47 16.68
N ASN A 231 -30.33 15.61 15.71
CA ASN A 231 -29.21 16.53 15.74
C ASN A 231 -29.44 17.69 14.78
N LEU A 232 -29.13 18.89 15.23
CA LEU A 232 -29.20 20.12 14.45
C LEU A 232 -27.78 20.64 14.28
N LYS A 233 -27.32 20.72 13.03
CA LYS A 233 -26.02 21.27 12.68
C LYS A 233 -26.19 22.48 11.78
N THR A 234 -25.57 23.58 12.18
CA THR A 234 -25.61 24.84 11.43
C THR A 234 -24.29 25.11 10.71
N GLU A 235 -24.41 25.65 9.50
CA GLU A 235 -23.31 26.18 8.70
C GLU A 235 -23.66 27.59 8.27
N PHE A 236 -22.76 28.56 8.48
CA PHE A 236 -23.02 29.94 8.03
C PHE A 236 -23.04 30.00 6.51
N HIS A 237 -24.05 30.69 5.97
CA HIS A 237 -24.10 30.98 4.54
C HIS A 237 -22.99 31.97 4.16
N THR A 238 -22.22 31.66 3.12
CA THR A 238 -21.00 32.41 2.76
C THR A 238 -21.29 33.73 2.04
N LYS A 239 -22.51 33.93 1.54
CA LYS A 239 -22.97 35.20 0.97
C LYS A 239 -23.89 35.90 1.98
N ASP A 240 -23.69 37.21 2.17
CA ASP A 240 -24.58 38.13 2.90
C ASP A 240 -24.49 38.18 4.44
N ASN A 241 -23.48 37.56 5.05
CA ASN A 241 -23.25 37.62 6.50
C ASN A 241 -22.44 38.86 6.97
N GLU A 242 -22.41 39.95 6.19
CA GLU A 242 -21.69 41.18 6.54
C GLU A 242 -22.40 42.01 7.62
N SER A 243 -23.73 41.94 7.70
CA SER A 243 -24.48 42.65 8.74
C SER A 243 -24.26 42.01 10.13
N GLN A 244 -24.05 42.82 11.16
CA GLN A 244 -23.89 42.34 12.54
C GLN A 244 -25.24 41.94 13.18
N GLU A 245 -26.36 42.40 12.61
CA GLU A 245 -27.68 42.23 13.21
C GLU A 245 -28.34 40.89 12.89
N ASN A 246 -28.17 40.36 11.68
CA ASN A 246 -28.73 39.07 11.29
C ASN A 246 -27.68 38.18 10.64
N LYS A 247 -27.73 36.88 10.96
CA LYS A 247 -26.88 35.86 10.36
C LYS A 247 -27.73 34.83 9.64
N ASN A 248 -27.38 34.63 8.38
CA ASN A 248 -27.93 33.63 7.49
C ASN A 248 -27.22 32.29 7.71
N VAL A 249 -28.01 31.26 7.99
CA VAL A 249 -27.52 29.94 8.36
C VAL A 249 -28.25 28.86 7.55
N ILE A 250 -27.49 27.86 7.12
CA ILE A 250 -28.00 26.61 6.56
C ILE A 250 -28.17 25.63 7.72
N LEU A 251 -29.36 25.07 7.89
CA LEU A 251 -29.68 24.11 8.93
C LEU A 251 -29.73 22.69 8.36
N LYS A 252 -28.85 21.82 8.86
CA LYS A 252 -28.88 20.39 8.57
C LYS A 252 -29.44 19.63 9.77
N VAL A 253 -30.52 18.90 9.53
CA VAL A 253 -31.21 18.07 10.52
C VAL A 253 -30.97 16.62 10.19
N SER A 254 -30.38 15.88 11.13
CA SER A 254 -30.08 14.46 10.97
C SER A 254 -30.44 13.67 12.22
N GLY A 255 -30.63 12.36 12.08
CA GLY A 255 -30.88 11.48 13.20
C GLY A 255 -32.21 10.73 13.09
N VAL A 256 -32.73 10.32 14.23
CA VAL A 256 -33.84 9.37 14.32
C VAL A 256 -34.97 9.95 15.17
N THR A 257 -36.19 9.84 14.69
CA THR A 257 -37.40 10.21 15.44
C THR A 257 -38.57 9.31 15.05
N ARG A 258 -39.72 9.48 15.69
CA ARG A 258 -40.93 8.72 15.35
C ARG A 258 -41.54 9.25 14.05
N SER A 259 -42.11 8.38 13.23
CA SER A 259 -42.61 8.74 11.89
C SER A 259 -43.67 9.85 11.88
N ASP A 260 -44.46 9.98 12.96
CA ASP A 260 -45.44 11.05 13.18
C ASP A 260 -44.81 12.44 13.36
N TYR A 261 -43.59 12.51 13.90
CA TYR A 261 -42.85 13.76 14.09
C TYR A 261 -42.02 14.17 12.87
N VAL A 262 -41.69 13.25 11.94
CA VAL A 262 -40.89 13.58 10.75
C VAL A 262 -41.59 14.61 9.86
N SER A 263 -42.88 14.43 9.56
CA SER A 263 -43.65 15.37 8.73
C SER A 263 -43.76 16.73 9.42
N ARG A 264 -44.10 16.74 10.71
CA ARG A 264 -44.20 17.95 11.52
C ARG A 264 -42.89 18.75 11.59
N ILE A 265 -41.76 18.08 11.77
CA ILE A 265 -40.44 18.72 11.76
C ILE A 265 -40.16 19.32 10.38
N LYS A 266 -40.46 18.61 9.29
CA LYS A 266 -40.29 19.14 7.93
C LYS A 266 -41.14 20.38 7.67
N ASP A 267 -42.39 20.38 8.12
CA ASP A 267 -43.29 21.52 7.96
C ASP A 267 -42.78 22.75 8.72
N ILE A 268 -42.25 22.57 9.94
CA ILE A 268 -41.64 23.65 10.73
C ILE A 268 -40.39 24.19 10.05
N LEU A 269 -39.51 23.32 9.55
CA LEU A 269 -38.31 23.73 8.83
C LEU A 269 -38.65 24.55 7.57
N LEU A 270 -39.67 24.11 6.82
CA LEU A 270 -40.18 24.84 5.67
C LEU A 270 -40.78 26.19 6.07
N ALA A 271 -41.48 26.27 7.21
CA ALA A 271 -42.00 27.55 7.71
C ALA A 271 -40.87 28.51 8.10
N TRP A 272 -39.82 28.00 8.75
CA TRP A 272 -38.65 28.79 9.11
C TRP A 272 -37.90 29.32 7.89
N GLU A 273 -37.70 28.47 6.87
CA GLU A 273 -37.08 28.83 5.59
C GLU A 273 -37.90 29.90 4.85
N ASN A 274 -39.22 29.73 4.76
CA ASN A 274 -40.10 30.67 4.05
C ASN A 274 -40.31 31.99 4.79
N SER A 275 -40.09 32.03 6.12
CA SER A 275 -40.36 33.23 6.91
C SER A 275 -39.41 34.40 6.59
N HIS A 276 -38.21 34.12 6.07
CA HIS A 276 -37.13 35.10 5.83
C HIS A 276 -36.88 36.03 7.03
N SER A 277 -37.20 35.55 8.24
CA SER A 277 -37.17 36.32 9.48
C SER A 277 -36.32 35.61 10.52
N ALA A 278 -35.90 36.34 11.56
CA ALA A 278 -35.10 35.75 12.63
C ALA A 278 -35.92 34.72 13.42
N VAL A 279 -35.58 33.44 13.26
CA VAL A 279 -36.22 32.31 13.94
C VAL A 279 -35.88 32.33 15.43
N VAL A 280 -34.64 32.69 15.76
CA VAL A 280 -34.15 32.89 17.12
C VAL A 280 -33.26 34.13 17.17
N LYS A 281 -33.23 34.84 18.30
CA LYS A 281 -32.26 35.90 18.59
C LYS A 281 -31.31 35.46 19.68
N ILE A 282 -30.00 35.55 19.42
CA ILE A 282 -28.93 35.24 20.37
C ILE A 282 -28.06 36.47 20.50
N SER A 283 -27.92 37.02 21.71
CA SER A 283 -27.08 38.21 21.98
C SER A 283 -27.34 39.36 20.99
N ASN A 284 -28.62 39.66 20.75
CA ASN A 284 -29.11 40.69 19.81
C ASN A 284 -28.83 40.43 18.32
N THR A 285 -28.31 39.25 17.97
CA THR A 285 -28.16 38.79 16.57
C THR A 285 -29.30 37.84 16.21
N GLY A 286 -30.05 38.14 15.16
CA GLY A 286 -31.09 37.26 14.62
C GLY A 286 -30.49 36.13 13.76
N ILE A 287 -30.96 34.91 13.95
CA ILE A 287 -30.59 33.76 13.13
C ILE A 287 -31.71 33.51 12.11
N ILE A 288 -31.38 33.67 10.83
CA ILE A 288 -32.30 33.43 9.72
C ILE A 288 -31.89 32.13 9.05
N ILE A 289 -32.84 31.23 8.86
CA ILE A 289 -32.62 29.96 8.16
C ILE A 289 -32.89 30.20 6.68
N VAL A 290 -31.85 30.06 5.87
CA VAL A 290 -31.95 30.28 4.41
C VAL A 290 -32.18 28.97 3.66
N GLU A 291 -31.74 27.84 4.23
CA GLU A 291 -31.95 26.52 3.64
C GLU A 291 -32.04 25.48 4.76
N GLY A 292 -33.11 24.66 4.74
CA GLY A 292 -33.30 23.53 5.64
C GLY A 292 -33.11 22.19 4.94
N ASN A 293 -32.11 21.40 5.35
CA ASN A 293 -31.90 20.04 4.85
C ASN A 293 -32.21 18.99 5.93
N SER A 294 -33.25 18.18 5.70
CA SER A 294 -33.70 17.09 6.58
C SER A 294 -33.58 15.70 5.94
N LYS A 295 -32.75 15.52 4.91
CA LYS A 295 -32.61 14.25 4.17
C LYS A 295 -32.11 13.10 5.03
N GLU A 296 -31.33 13.40 6.07
CA GLU A 296 -30.74 12.44 7.00
C GLU A 296 -31.62 12.21 8.26
N LEU A 297 -32.84 12.76 8.28
CA LEU A 297 -33.81 12.51 9.35
C LEU A 297 -34.66 11.28 9.00
N ILE A 298 -34.59 10.26 9.83
CA ILE A 298 -35.26 8.97 9.62
C ILE A 298 -36.40 8.81 10.63
N GLY A 299 -37.58 8.47 10.12
CA GLY A 299 -38.74 8.06 10.91
C GLY A 299 -38.71 6.58 11.21
N ILE A 300 -38.88 6.21 12.47
CA ILE A 300 -39.14 4.83 12.88
C ILE A 300 -40.62 4.70 13.21
N GLU A 301 -41.26 3.67 12.66
CA GLU A 301 -42.61 3.29 13.05
C GLU A 301 -42.54 2.52 14.37
N ASP A 302 -43.39 2.89 15.33
CA ASP A 302 -43.55 2.12 16.55
C ASP A 302 -44.13 0.74 16.15
N ASN A 303 -43.28 -0.29 16.14
CA ASN A 303 -43.76 -1.68 16.11
C ASN A 303 -44.59 -1.88 17.38
N LYS A 304 -45.92 -1.93 17.22
CA LYS A 304 -46.84 -2.40 18.24
C LYS A 304 -46.53 -3.84 18.64
#